data_AF-A0ABD2ZT48-F1
#
_entry.id   AF-A0ABD2ZT48-F1
#
_cell.length_a   1.000
_cell.length_b   1.000
_cell.length_c   1.000
_cell.angle_alpha   90.00
_cell.angle_beta   90.00
_cell.angle_gamma   90.00
#
_symmetry.space_group_name_H-M   'P 1'
#
loop_
_entity.id
_entity.type
_entity.pdbx_description
1 polymer ?
#
loop_
_entity_poly.entity_id
_entity_poly.type
_entity_poly.pdbx_seq_one_letter_code
_entity_poly.pdbx_strand_id
1 'polypeptide(L)'
;MQSIAENYWEKSTSANMTLSIQKKKPHHETRNGIGIHLNCSPANTKLTCPSNDFPSRLDDSHNQDRSSKRQHPTCPDYFRWIHEDLSPWRRTGVTQEMVERAKVKAEFRLVIVDGKVYVDTYSKSRYQRDIFTQWGVVQLLRRYPGKMPDLDIMFHMRDRPVIKKNLYPQPGGKAPPPLFGYDGNDDTFDIAFPDWSFWGWSRHGLKPWAALLKDFKKAEQSSKWVDREKHAYWKGSLLTRDRVDLAKCNVSGKQDWNARIYVAARSIGKAASKFVQEEMKMDYVYDYMFHLLKSYGDLFKYKPRIPPKAVQLCLESMACPTSGLKKKYLMESRIKGPSDSPPCSMPPPYDPRTHGSILRTKRNITKLVEAWEKQHWDTQKKHI
;
A
#
# COMPACT_ATOMS: atom_id res chain seq x y z
N MET A 1 -11.01 -23.70 -24.83
CA MET A 1 -10.03 -22.83 -24.11
C MET A 1 -9.60 -21.61 -24.92
N GLN A 2 -9.53 -21.68 -26.25
CA GLN A 2 -9.22 -20.54 -27.12
C GLN A 2 -10.33 -19.46 -27.13
N SER A 3 -11.60 -19.85 -27.24
CA SER A 3 -12.73 -18.89 -27.32
C SER A 3 -13.09 -18.16 -26.02
N ILE A 4 -12.66 -18.67 -24.85
CA ILE A 4 -12.87 -18.02 -23.55
C ILE A 4 -11.79 -16.96 -23.32
N ALA A 5 -10.56 -17.21 -23.77
CA ALA A 5 -9.46 -16.26 -23.73
C ALA A 5 -9.63 -15.12 -24.76
N GLU A 6 -10.17 -15.42 -25.94
CA GLU A 6 -10.51 -14.42 -26.96
C GLU A 6 -11.63 -13.47 -26.48
N ASN A 7 -12.67 -14.00 -25.82
CA ASN A 7 -13.74 -13.18 -25.24
C ASN A 7 -13.28 -12.27 -24.07
N TYR A 8 -12.23 -12.68 -23.35
CA TYR A 8 -11.59 -11.85 -22.31
C TYR A 8 -10.76 -10.71 -22.91
N TRP A 9 -10.18 -10.95 -24.10
CA TRP A 9 -9.44 -9.95 -24.86
C TRP A 9 -10.37 -8.92 -25.50
N GLU A 10 -11.43 -9.34 -26.21
CA GLU A 10 -12.30 -8.40 -26.94
C GLU A 10 -13.05 -7.41 -26.02
N LYS A 11 -13.47 -7.86 -24.83
CA LYS A 11 -14.14 -6.98 -23.85
C LYS A 11 -13.21 -6.05 -23.08
N SER A 12 -11.91 -6.34 -23.05
CA SER A 12 -10.91 -5.45 -22.44
C SER A 12 -10.28 -4.46 -23.44
N THR A 13 -10.45 -4.70 -24.75
CA THR A 13 -9.98 -3.79 -25.83
C THR A 13 -10.94 -2.73 -26.31
N SER A 14 -12.21 -2.77 -25.94
CA SER A 14 -13.19 -1.79 -26.41
C SER A 14 -13.04 -0.37 -25.82
N ALA A 15 -12.01 -0.12 -25.01
CA ALA A 15 -11.59 1.24 -24.66
C ALA A 15 -10.47 1.70 -25.62
N ASN A 16 -10.85 2.31 -26.74
CA ASN A 16 -9.94 3.01 -27.64
C ASN A 16 -9.19 4.12 -26.88
N MET A 17 -7.98 3.82 -26.41
CA MET A 17 -7.07 4.82 -25.86
C MET A 17 -6.00 5.13 -26.92
N THR A 18 -6.30 6.11 -27.77
CA THR A 18 -5.35 6.65 -28.75
C THR A 18 -4.24 7.40 -27.99
N LEU A 19 -3.13 6.72 -27.71
CA LEU A 19 -1.96 7.29 -27.04
C LEU A 19 -1.07 8.03 -28.08
N SER A 20 -1.23 9.35 -28.15
CA SER A 20 -0.26 10.22 -28.82
C SER A 20 1.03 10.27 -27.99
N ILE A 21 2.10 9.65 -28.50
CA ILE A 21 3.43 9.68 -27.87
C ILE A 21 4.08 11.04 -28.14
N GLN A 22 3.94 11.99 -27.21
CA GLN A 22 4.85 13.13 -27.16
C GLN A 22 6.09 12.77 -26.35
N LYS A 23 7.25 12.74 -27.01
CA LYS A 23 8.58 12.61 -26.37
C LYS A 23 8.81 13.79 -25.42
N LYS A 24 8.70 13.58 -24.10
CA LYS A 24 9.21 14.53 -23.10
C LYS A 24 10.73 14.41 -23.00
N LYS A 25 11.43 15.52 -23.21
CA LYS A 25 12.87 15.67 -22.93
C LYS A 25 13.15 15.53 -21.43
N PRO A 26 14.33 15.02 -21.03
CA PRO A 26 14.69 14.88 -19.62
C PRO A 26 14.79 16.26 -18.96
N HIS A 27 14.08 16.44 -17.85
CA HIS A 27 14.23 17.62 -17.00
C HIS A 27 15.61 17.55 -16.33
N HIS A 28 16.43 18.56 -16.61
CA HIS A 28 17.65 18.84 -15.86
C HIS A 28 17.26 19.20 -14.42
N GLU A 29 17.59 18.33 -13.46
CA GLU A 29 17.61 18.68 -12.04
C GLU A 29 18.82 19.56 -11.77
N THR A 30 18.59 20.87 -11.64
CA THR A 30 19.56 21.81 -11.07
C THR A 30 18.93 22.56 -9.92
N ARG A 31 19.21 22.15 -8.67
CA ARG A 31 19.71 22.98 -7.55
C ARG A 31 19.43 22.38 -6.17
N ASN A 32 20.50 22.30 -5.38
CA ASN A 32 20.61 22.44 -3.92
C ASN A 32 19.51 21.81 -3.06
N GLY A 33 19.56 20.48 -2.91
CA GLY A 33 18.93 19.84 -1.76
C GLY A 33 19.60 20.30 -0.48
N ILE A 34 18.89 21.08 0.34
CA ILE A 34 19.26 21.31 1.74
C ILE A 34 19.18 19.93 2.41
N GLY A 35 20.31 19.25 2.51
CA GLY A 35 20.41 17.99 3.21
C GLY A 35 20.15 18.24 4.68
N ILE A 36 18.92 18.00 5.15
CA ILE A 36 18.61 17.99 6.57
C ILE A 36 19.44 16.86 7.19
N HIS A 37 20.53 17.25 7.86
CA HIS A 37 21.40 16.36 8.62
C HIS A 37 20.69 16.01 9.92
N LEU A 38 20.59 14.73 10.26
CA LEU A 38 19.98 14.33 11.53
C LEU A 38 20.85 14.83 12.67
N ASN A 39 20.25 15.53 13.63
CA ASN A 39 20.95 15.92 14.83
C ASN A 39 20.81 14.84 15.91
N CYS A 40 21.64 13.80 15.82
CA CYS A 40 21.68 12.74 16.82
C CYS A 40 22.67 13.10 17.95
N SER A 41 22.33 14.06 18.81
CA SER A 41 23.16 14.40 19.98
C SER A 41 23.16 13.24 21.00
N PRO A 42 24.34 12.81 21.52
CA PRO A 42 24.44 11.76 22.54
C PRO A 42 24.02 12.19 23.96
N ALA A 43 23.76 13.47 24.19
CA ALA A 43 23.50 14.02 25.52
C ALA A 43 22.03 14.39 25.71
N ASN A 44 21.41 13.77 26.72
CA ASN A 44 20.06 13.90 27.27
C ASN A 44 18.96 12.95 26.76
N THR A 45 18.41 12.27 27.75
CA THR A 45 17.65 11.02 27.80
C THR A 45 16.23 11.06 27.21
N LYS A 46 15.89 12.03 26.37
CA LYS A 46 14.69 12.02 25.51
C LYS A 46 15.03 12.75 24.23
N LEU A 47 15.32 12.01 23.15
CA LEU A 47 15.44 12.61 21.83
C LEU A 47 14.11 13.28 21.48
N THR A 48 14.12 14.61 21.43
CA THR A 48 12.95 15.43 21.13
C THR A 48 12.98 15.88 19.69
N CYS A 49 11.79 16.11 19.12
CA CYS A 49 11.69 16.60 17.76
C CYS A 49 12.15 18.06 17.67
N PRO A 50 13.07 18.41 16.77
CA PRO A 50 13.51 19.79 16.62
C PRO A 50 12.32 20.71 16.28
N SER A 51 12.32 21.92 16.81
CA SER A 51 11.27 22.91 16.53
C SER A 51 11.17 23.29 15.04
N ASN A 52 12.24 23.08 14.25
CA ASN A 52 12.37 23.46 12.84
C ASN A 52 12.36 22.27 11.86
N ASP A 53 11.89 21.08 12.27
CA ASP A 53 12.10 19.84 11.50
C ASP A 53 11.21 19.69 10.24
N PHE A 54 10.22 20.56 10.10
CA PHE A 54 9.40 20.65 8.90
C PHE A 54 9.81 21.87 8.09
N PRO A 55 10.09 21.73 6.78
CA PRO A 55 10.21 22.90 5.92
C PRO A 55 8.94 23.72 6.09
N SER A 56 9.13 24.97 6.52
CA SER A 56 8.06 25.96 6.69
C SER A 56 7.13 25.90 5.49
N ARG A 57 5.82 26.10 5.70
CA ARG A 57 4.85 26.32 4.62
C ARG A 57 5.57 27.14 3.55
N LEU A 58 5.83 26.54 2.38
CA LEU A 58 6.23 27.32 1.23
C LEU A 58 5.05 28.26 1.01
N ASP A 59 5.25 29.52 1.33
CA ASP A 59 4.28 30.56 1.06
C ASP A 59 3.97 30.48 -0.44
N ASP A 60 2.74 30.12 -0.78
CA ASP A 60 2.21 30.09 -2.15
C ASP A 60 2.07 31.51 -2.74
N SER A 61 2.81 32.51 -2.21
CA SER A 61 2.67 33.93 -2.54
C SER A 61 3.51 34.39 -3.74
N HIS A 62 4.31 33.51 -4.37
CA HIS A 62 5.06 33.85 -5.58
C HIS A 62 4.94 32.79 -6.69
N ASN A 63 3.72 32.54 -7.16
CA ASN A 63 3.51 32.00 -8.52
C ASN A 63 2.07 32.15 -9.04
N GLN A 64 1.48 33.33 -8.84
CA GLN A 64 0.18 33.65 -9.46
C GLN A 64 0.25 33.95 -10.96
N ASP A 65 1.42 33.86 -11.60
CA ASP A 65 1.56 34.20 -13.02
C ASP A 65 2.23 33.09 -13.84
N ARG A 66 1.57 31.91 -13.87
CA ARG A 66 1.68 30.92 -14.97
C ARG A 66 0.56 29.89 -14.87
N SER A 67 -0.67 30.36 -15.07
CA SER A 67 -1.85 29.51 -15.35
C SER A 67 -1.75 28.87 -16.73
N SER A 68 -0.78 27.97 -16.90
CA SER A 68 -0.83 26.94 -17.91
C SER A 68 -1.28 25.68 -17.21
N LYS A 69 -2.53 25.23 -17.48
CA LYS A 69 -3.17 24.00 -17.01
C LYS A 69 -2.22 22.79 -17.13
N ARG A 70 -1.34 22.57 -16.15
CA ARG A 70 -0.64 21.29 -16.02
C ARG A 70 -1.68 20.31 -15.49
N GLN A 71 -2.32 19.58 -16.41
CA GLN A 71 -3.18 18.47 -16.03
C GLN A 71 -2.37 17.53 -15.13
N HIS A 72 -2.77 17.44 -13.87
CA HIS A 72 -2.20 16.47 -12.95
C HIS A 72 -2.53 15.07 -13.47
N PRO A 73 -1.59 14.11 -13.40
CA PRO A 73 -1.90 12.75 -13.78
C PRO A 73 -3.04 12.22 -12.90
N THR A 74 -3.97 11.48 -13.49
CA THR A 74 -4.98 10.72 -12.75
C THR A 74 -4.28 9.60 -11.98
N CYS A 75 -4.71 9.36 -10.74
CA CYS A 75 -4.20 8.24 -9.96
C CYS A 75 -4.58 6.89 -10.61
N PRO A 76 -3.80 5.82 -10.39
CA PRO A 76 -4.17 4.47 -10.80
C PRO A 76 -5.58 4.05 -10.37
N ASP A 77 -6.25 3.23 -11.18
CA ASP A 77 -7.66 2.86 -10.95
C ASP A 77 -7.92 2.14 -9.63
N TYR A 78 -6.92 1.47 -9.05
CA TYR A 78 -7.06 0.83 -7.74
C TYR A 78 -7.28 1.84 -6.60
N PHE A 79 -7.01 3.13 -6.80
CA PHE A 79 -7.34 4.18 -5.81
C PHE A 79 -8.86 4.29 -5.60
N ARG A 80 -9.67 3.84 -6.56
CA ARG A 80 -11.13 3.84 -6.42
C ARG A 80 -11.60 2.98 -5.24
N TRP A 81 -10.81 1.98 -4.81
CA TRP A 81 -11.14 1.14 -3.65
C TRP A 81 -11.16 1.91 -2.32
N ILE A 82 -10.48 3.06 -2.22
CA ILE A 82 -10.58 3.95 -1.05
C ILE A 82 -12.04 4.32 -0.78
N HIS A 83 -12.83 4.56 -1.83
CA HIS A 83 -14.25 4.89 -1.70
C HIS A 83 -15.07 3.76 -1.07
N GLU A 84 -14.73 2.52 -1.40
CA GLU A 84 -15.40 1.31 -0.91
C GLU A 84 -14.97 0.98 0.52
N ASP A 85 -13.68 1.05 0.82
CA ASP A 85 -13.14 0.82 2.16
C ASP A 85 -13.71 1.81 3.18
N LEU A 86 -13.92 3.08 2.78
CA LEU A 86 -14.50 4.12 3.64
C LEU A 86 -16.03 4.21 3.56
N SER A 87 -16.68 3.46 2.66
CA SER A 87 -18.13 3.48 2.47
C SER A 87 -18.95 3.21 3.74
N PRO A 88 -18.51 2.35 4.71
CA PRO A 88 -19.30 2.06 5.91
C PRO A 88 -19.60 3.30 6.76
N TRP A 89 -18.74 4.33 6.69
CA TRP A 89 -18.86 5.56 7.47
C TRP A 89 -19.32 6.77 6.64
N ARG A 90 -19.55 6.62 5.33
CA ARG A 90 -19.86 7.75 4.44
C ARG A 90 -21.09 8.56 4.90
N ARG A 91 -22.12 7.89 5.43
CA ARG A 91 -23.36 8.54 5.89
C ARG A 91 -23.30 8.98 7.35
N THR A 92 -22.71 8.16 8.23
CA THR A 92 -22.72 8.41 9.67
C THR A 92 -21.57 9.29 10.13
N GLY A 93 -20.48 9.34 9.35
CA GLY A 93 -19.19 9.79 9.80
C GLY A 93 -18.54 8.84 10.80
N VAL A 94 -17.37 9.25 11.28
CA VAL A 94 -16.56 8.60 12.32
C VAL A 94 -16.61 9.43 13.59
N THR A 95 -17.10 8.85 14.68
CA THR A 95 -17.13 9.49 16.00
C THR A 95 -15.94 9.05 16.84
N GLN A 96 -15.60 9.84 17.86
CA GLN A 96 -14.52 9.50 18.79
C GLN A 96 -14.78 8.14 19.47
N GLU A 97 -16.04 7.88 19.86
CA GLU A 97 -16.43 6.61 20.48
C GLU A 97 -16.18 5.41 19.56
N MET A 98 -16.39 5.53 18.24
CA MET A 98 -16.08 4.46 17.29
C MET A 98 -14.58 4.18 17.23
N VAL A 99 -13.75 5.22 17.24
CA VAL A 99 -12.28 5.10 17.24
C VAL A 99 -11.80 4.47 18.55
N GLU A 100 -12.33 4.88 19.70
CA GLU A 100 -11.97 4.27 20.99
C GLU A 100 -12.36 2.78 21.07
N ARG A 101 -13.46 2.35 20.45
CA ARG A 101 -13.81 0.92 20.37
C ARG A 101 -12.79 0.08 19.59
N ALA A 102 -12.06 0.67 18.64
CA ALA A 102 -11.00 -0.04 17.91
C ALA A 102 -9.77 -0.35 18.78
N LYS A 103 -9.57 0.37 19.90
CA LYS A 103 -8.42 0.25 20.79
C LYS A 103 -8.11 -1.18 21.23
N VAL A 104 -9.14 -1.97 21.57
CA VAL A 104 -8.97 -3.35 22.04
C VAL A 104 -8.38 -4.30 20.98
N LYS A 105 -8.40 -3.89 19.71
CA LYS A 105 -7.83 -4.62 18.57
C LYS A 105 -6.59 -3.95 17.98
N ALA A 106 -6.25 -2.73 18.41
CA ALA A 106 -5.14 -1.95 17.89
C ALA A 106 -3.86 -2.20 18.69
N GLU A 107 -2.72 -2.22 17.99
CA GLU A 107 -1.40 -2.26 18.62
C GLU A 107 -0.90 -0.84 18.94
N PHE A 108 -1.29 0.18 18.18
CA PHE A 108 -1.06 1.60 18.51
C PHE A 108 -2.13 2.54 17.92
N ARG A 109 -2.23 3.73 18.51
CA ARG A 109 -2.99 4.87 17.99
C ARG A 109 -2.01 5.91 17.46
N LEU A 110 -2.24 6.39 16.24
CA LEU A 110 -1.48 7.47 15.61
C LEU A 110 -2.40 8.67 15.46
N VAL A 111 -1.92 9.82 15.92
CA VAL A 111 -2.64 11.09 15.85
C VAL A 111 -1.79 12.10 15.09
N ILE A 112 -2.39 12.83 14.16
CA ILE A 112 -1.79 13.98 13.51
C ILE A 112 -2.53 15.21 14.03
N VAL A 113 -1.80 16.15 14.63
CA VAL A 113 -2.35 17.44 15.07
C VAL A 113 -1.37 18.53 14.67
N ASP A 114 -1.86 19.57 13.99
CA ASP A 114 -1.06 20.70 13.52
C ASP A 114 0.19 20.29 12.71
N GLY A 115 0.03 19.27 11.85
CA GLY A 115 1.11 18.76 11.01
C GLY A 115 2.21 18.00 11.76
N LYS A 116 1.97 17.61 13.02
CA LYS A 116 2.90 16.80 13.83
C LYS A 116 2.30 15.43 14.10
N VAL A 117 3.14 14.39 14.07
CA VAL A 117 2.74 13.00 14.31
C VAL A 117 2.97 12.63 15.77
N TYR A 118 1.98 12.00 16.39
CA TYR A 118 2.03 11.49 17.75
C TYR A 118 1.58 10.03 17.78
N VAL A 119 2.20 9.19 18.60
CA VAL A 119 1.85 7.77 18.72
C VAL A 119 1.68 7.36 20.17
N ASP A 120 0.54 6.75 20.50
CA ASP A 120 0.26 6.08 21.77
C ASP A 120 0.28 4.56 21.53
N THR A 121 1.32 3.89 22.02
CA THR A 121 1.54 2.46 21.80
C THR A 121 0.84 1.63 22.87
N TYR A 122 -0.06 0.75 22.45
CA TYR A 122 -0.82 -0.12 23.36
C TYR A 122 -0.14 -1.47 23.60
N SER A 123 0.54 -2.00 22.59
CA SER A 123 1.32 -3.23 22.72
C SER A 123 2.46 -3.28 21.70
N LYS A 124 3.48 -4.10 21.98
CA LYS A 124 4.63 -4.26 21.09
C LYS A 124 4.21 -4.97 19.80
N SER A 125 4.45 -4.34 18.66
CA SER A 125 4.23 -4.98 17.37
C SER A 125 5.18 -6.15 17.15
N ARG A 126 4.66 -7.25 16.62
CA ARG A 126 5.51 -8.32 16.06
C ARG A 126 6.32 -7.76 14.89
N TYR A 127 7.53 -8.29 14.70
CA TYR A 127 8.42 -8.03 13.56
C TYR A 127 8.77 -6.56 13.25
N GLN A 128 8.52 -5.61 14.17
CA GLN A 128 8.83 -4.18 14.02
C GLN A 128 8.06 -3.49 12.87
N ARG A 129 6.86 -3.99 12.58
CA ARG A 129 5.95 -3.47 11.53
C ARG A 129 5.51 -2.04 11.83
N ASP A 130 5.21 -1.79 13.10
CA ASP A 130 4.87 -0.48 13.64
C ASP A 130 5.89 0.60 13.30
N ILE A 131 7.18 0.34 13.48
CA ILE A 131 8.24 1.34 13.25
C ILE A 131 8.22 1.84 11.80
N PHE A 132 8.14 0.94 10.83
CA PHE A 132 8.20 1.32 9.41
C PHE A 132 6.87 1.92 8.91
N THR A 133 5.73 1.52 9.46
CA THR A 133 4.43 2.16 9.18
C THR A 133 4.39 3.59 9.73
N GLN A 134 4.83 3.78 10.97
CA GLN A 134 4.96 5.10 11.58
C GLN A 134 5.94 5.97 10.78
N TRP A 135 7.05 5.38 10.32
CA TRP A 135 8.04 6.08 9.50
C TRP A 135 7.42 6.55 8.18
N GLY A 136 6.61 5.70 7.54
CA GLY A 136 5.89 6.03 6.32
C GLY A 136 4.94 7.22 6.48
N VAL A 137 4.24 7.32 7.61
CA VAL A 137 3.39 8.47 7.92
C VAL A 137 4.23 9.73 8.14
N VAL A 138 5.35 9.66 8.88
CA VAL A 138 6.28 10.80 9.02
C VAL A 138 6.80 11.24 7.65
N GLN A 139 7.15 10.30 6.78
CA GLN A 139 7.61 10.61 5.42
C GLN A 139 6.50 11.25 4.56
N LEU A 140 5.25 10.83 4.71
CA LEU A 140 4.10 11.45 4.03
C LEU A 140 3.98 12.94 4.39
N LEU A 141 4.07 13.30 5.67
CA LEU A 141 3.98 14.69 6.12
C LEU A 141 5.17 15.52 5.63
N ARG A 142 6.36 14.91 5.49
CA ARG A 142 7.52 15.57 4.87
C ARG A 142 7.33 15.78 3.37
N ARG A 143 6.67 14.84 2.68
CA ARG A 143 6.39 14.94 1.25
C ARG A 143 5.31 15.98 0.95
N TYR A 144 4.30 16.09 1.82
CA TYR A 144 3.18 17.02 1.68
C TYR A 144 2.99 17.91 2.93
N PRO A 145 3.95 18.79 3.25
CA PRO A 145 3.89 19.61 4.46
C PRO A 145 2.63 20.48 4.51
N GLY A 146 1.95 20.47 5.66
CA GLY A 146 0.76 21.28 5.91
C GLY A 146 -0.50 20.90 5.10
N LYS A 147 -0.46 19.81 4.31
CA LYS A 147 -1.59 19.37 3.48
C LYS A 147 -2.43 18.26 4.11
N MET A 148 -1.91 17.58 5.13
CA MET A 148 -2.66 16.57 5.89
C MET A 148 -3.58 17.23 6.92
N PRO A 149 -4.84 16.79 7.05
CA PRO A 149 -5.72 17.25 8.14
C PRO A 149 -5.26 16.68 9.49
N ASP A 150 -5.86 17.17 10.56
CA ASP A 150 -5.78 16.51 11.86
C ASP A 150 -6.43 15.11 11.75
N LEU A 151 -5.73 14.08 12.25
CA LEU A 151 -6.13 12.68 12.08
C LEU A 151 -6.04 11.91 13.39
N ASP A 152 -6.86 10.88 13.53
CA ASP A 152 -6.92 9.98 14.68
C ASP A 152 -7.18 8.55 14.22
N ILE A 153 -6.12 7.73 14.25
CA ILE A 153 -6.05 6.48 13.50
C ILE A 153 -5.65 5.34 14.44
N MET A 154 -6.45 4.29 14.45
CA MET A 154 -6.14 3.04 15.14
C MET A 154 -5.53 2.06 14.14
N PHE A 155 -4.33 1.55 14.46
CA PHE A 155 -3.65 0.58 13.61
C PHE A 155 -3.55 -0.79 14.29
N HIS A 156 -3.85 -1.84 13.52
CA HIS A 156 -3.50 -3.20 13.88
C HIS A 156 -2.38 -3.77 13.00
N MET A 157 -1.53 -4.61 13.59
CA MET A 157 -0.27 -5.11 13.02
C MET A 157 -0.32 -6.60 12.68
N ARG A 158 -1.52 -7.18 12.67
CA ARG A 158 -1.75 -8.62 12.55
C ARG A 158 -1.75 -9.06 11.08
N ASP A 159 -1.50 -10.34 10.86
CA ASP A 159 -1.48 -10.94 9.51
C ASP A 159 -2.87 -11.09 8.88
N ARG A 160 -3.95 -10.94 9.67
CA ARG A 160 -5.32 -11.12 9.19
C ARG A 160 -6.21 -9.96 9.66
N PRO A 161 -7.19 -9.54 8.84
CA PRO A 161 -8.16 -8.51 9.20
C PRO A 161 -9.14 -9.01 10.28
N VAL A 162 -9.58 -8.10 11.16
CA VAL A 162 -10.21 -8.43 12.45
C VAL A 162 -11.59 -7.79 12.69
N ILE A 163 -12.04 -6.85 11.87
CA ILE A 163 -13.37 -6.23 11.96
C ILE A 163 -14.34 -7.01 11.06
N LYS A 164 -14.88 -8.12 11.57
CA LYS A 164 -15.77 -9.00 10.81
C LYS A 164 -17.13 -8.35 10.51
N LYS A 165 -17.56 -8.39 9.24
CA LYS A 165 -18.82 -7.76 8.78
C LYS A 165 -20.06 -8.33 9.48
N ASN A 166 -20.09 -9.63 9.73
CA ASN A 166 -21.21 -10.30 10.41
C ASN A 166 -21.48 -9.80 11.84
N LEU A 167 -20.50 -9.16 12.49
CA LEU A 167 -20.68 -8.56 13.83
C LEU A 167 -21.28 -7.15 13.78
N TYR A 168 -21.43 -6.56 12.58
CA TYR A 168 -21.96 -5.22 12.37
C TYR A 168 -23.04 -5.23 11.27
N PRO A 169 -24.16 -5.96 11.48
CA PRO A 169 -25.18 -6.14 10.45
C PRO A 169 -25.78 -4.79 10.02
N GLN A 170 -26.06 -4.66 8.72
CA GLN A 170 -26.69 -3.49 8.12
C GLN A 170 -27.99 -3.91 7.42
N PRO A 171 -29.06 -3.07 7.42
CA PRO A 171 -29.14 -1.73 8.01
C PRO A 171 -29.58 -1.72 9.49
N GLY A 172 -29.09 -0.76 10.27
CA GLY A 172 -29.56 -0.49 11.65
C GLY A 172 -28.66 -1.01 12.78
N GLY A 173 -27.63 -1.80 12.48
CA GLY A 173 -26.60 -2.18 13.48
C GLY A 173 -25.60 -1.05 13.76
N LYS A 174 -24.85 -1.19 14.86
CA LYS A 174 -23.75 -0.26 15.20
C LYS A 174 -22.75 -0.18 14.04
N ALA A 175 -22.32 1.02 13.67
CA ALA A 175 -21.27 1.19 12.68
C ALA A 175 -19.98 0.48 13.15
N PRO A 176 -19.22 -0.15 12.23
CA PRO A 176 -17.97 -0.80 12.59
C PRO A 176 -16.96 0.23 13.14
N PRO A 177 -16.09 -0.14 14.08
CA PRO A 177 -14.98 0.73 14.47
C PRO A 177 -13.96 0.80 13.33
N PRO A 178 -13.48 1.99 12.92
CA PRO A 178 -12.47 2.11 11.88
C PRO A 178 -11.13 1.60 12.43
N LEU A 179 -10.52 0.67 11.70
CA LEU A 179 -9.26 0.05 12.09
C LEU A 179 -8.42 -0.19 10.84
N PHE A 180 -7.19 0.34 10.84
CA PHE A 180 -6.28 0.28 9.71
C PHE A 180 -5.34 -0.91 9.84
N GLY A 181 -5.12 -1.63 8.75
CA GLY A 181 -4.23 -2.77 8.68
C GLY A 181 -3.63 -2.95 7.29
N TYR A 182 -2.86 -4.01 7.11
CA TYR A 182 -2.14 -4.27 5.85
C TYR A 182 -2.86 -5.28 4.95
N ASP A 183 -3.94 -5.86 5.45
CA ASP A 183 -4.72 -6.87 4.77
C ASP A 183 -6.21 -6.60 4.99
N GLY A 184 -7.02 -7.02 4.05
CA GLY A 184 -8.47 -6.85 4.01
C GLY A 184 -9.08 -7.93 3.14
N ASN A 185 -10.31 -8.33 3.47
CA ASN A 185 -11.05 -9.26 2.63
C ASN A 185 -12.55 -8.94 2.60
N ASP A 186 -13.28 -9.69 1.78
CA ASP A 186 -14.70 -9.45 1.52
C ASP A 186 -15.57 -9.59 2.79
N ASP A 187 -15.06 -10.25 3.84
CA ASP A 187 -15.75 -10.50 5.11
C ASP A 187 -15.37 -9.51 6.22
N THR A 188 -14.55 -8.50 5.92
CA THR A 188 -14.07 -7.52 6.92
C THR A 188 -14.26 -6.06 6.53
N PHE A 189 -14.30 -5.18 7.52
CA PHE A 189 -14.33 -3.72 7.37
C PHE A 189 -12.98 -3.05 7.70
N ASP A 190 -11.90 -3.83 7.89
CA ASP A 190 -10.56 -3.28 8.09
C ASP A 190 -10.16 -2.42 6.86
N ILE A 191 -9.55 -1.26 7.13
CA ILE A 191 -9.16 -0.29 6.10
C ILE A 191 -7.74 -0.63 5.66
N ALA A 192 -7.57 -1.02 4.39
CA ALA A 192 -6.28 -1.42 3.86
C ALA A 192 -5.34 -0.22 3.72
N PHE A 193 -4.18 -0.33 4.36
CA PHE A 193 -3.11 0.65 4.35
C PHE A 193 -1.84 0.05 3.72
N PRO A 194 -1.02 0.84 3.00
CA PRO A 194 0.23 0.34 2.46
C PRO A 194 1.12 -0.34 3.50
N ASP A 195 1.56 -1.56 3.19
CA ASP A 195 2.35 -2.40 4.08
C ASP A 195 3.67 -1.75 4.50
N TRP A 196 4.12 -2.01 5.73
CA TRP A 196 5.36 -1.46 6.28
C TRP A 196 6.60 -1.77 5.39
N SER A 197 6.55 -2.88 4.64
CA SER A 197 7.62 -3.29 3.73
C SER A 197 7.92 -2.31 2.60
N PHE A 198 7.03 -1.35 2.31
CA PHE A 198 7.34 -0.25 1.39
C PHE A 198 8.57 0.57 1.86
N TRP A 199 8.74 0.73 3.17
CA TRP A 199 9.89 1.40 3.77
C TRP A 199 10.98 0.46 4.25
N GLY A 200 10.74 -0.85 4.19
CA GLY A 200 11.72 -1.91 4.41
C GLY A 200 11.34 -2.89 5.53
N TRP A 201 12.10 -3.98 5.61
CA TRP A 201 11.95 -4.97 6.68
C TRP A 201 13.32 -5.48 7.13
N SER A 202 13.90 -4.76 8.10
CA SER A 202 15.28 -4.98 8.54
C SER A 202 15.56 -6.37 9.10
N ARG A 203 14.55 -7.01 9.73
CA ARG A 203 14.71 -8.35 10.31
C ARG A 203 14.97 -9.44 9.26
N HIS A 204 14.44 -9.28 8.06
CA HIS A 204 14.60 -10.24 6.96
C HIS A 204 15.47 -9.71 5.82
N GLY A 205 16.11 -8.55 6.01
CA GLY A 205 16.96 -7.93 4.98
C GLY A 205 16.19 -7.51 3.72
N LEU A 206 14.87 -7.31 3.81
CA LEU A 206 14.08 -6.81 2.68
C LEU A 206 14.31 -5.30 2.56
N LYS A 207 14.97 -4.89 1.48
CA LYS A 207 15.26 -3.48 1.21
C LYS A 207 13.96 -2.66 1.05
N PRO A 208 14.01 -1.33 1.25
CA PRO A 208 12.89 -0.47 0.91
C PRO A 208 12.47 -0.62 -0.56
N TRP A 209 11.18 -0.42 -0.83
CA TRP A 209 10.57 -0.73 -2.12
C TRP A 209 11.19 0.02 -3.30
N ALA A 210 11.54 1.30 -3.12
CA ALA A 210 12.22 2.08 -4.16
C ALA A 210 13.59 1.50 -4.56
N ALA A 211 14.30 0.86 -3.63
CA ALA A 211 15.55 0.17 -3.91
C ALA A 211 15.29 -1.19 -4.58
N LEU A 212 14.30 -1.96 -4.08
CA LEU A 212 13.90 -3.24 -4.68
C LEU A 212 13.44 -3.09 -6.13
N LEU A 213 12.63 -2.07 -6.45
CA LEU A 213 12.19 -1.80 -7.82
C LEU A 213 13.36 -1.57 -8.78
N LYS A 214 14.44 -0.91 -8.32
CA LYS A 214 15.66 -0.75 -9.13
C LYS A 214 16.37 -2.07 -9.35
N ASP A 215 16.47 -2.90 -8.31
CA ASP A 215 17.05 -4.23 -8.41
C ASP A 215 16.24 -5.12 -9.38
N PHE A 216 14.91 -5.09 -9.31
CA PHE A 216 14.03 -5.81 -10.22
C PHE A 216 14.19 -5.36 -11.67
N LYS A 217 14.22 -4.05 -11.91
CA LYS A 217 14.43 -3.51 -13.26
C LYS A 217 15.79 -3.92 -13.84
N LYS A 218 16.85 -3.90 -13.02
CA LYS A 218 18.18 -4.37 -13.42
C LYS A 218 18.18 -5.88 -13.73
N ALA A 219 17.54 -6.69 -12.89
CA ALA A 219 17.44 -8.13 -13.09
C ALA A 219 16.57 -8.51 -14.30
N GLU A 220 15.53 -7.73 -14.59
CA GLU A 220 14.72 -7.93 -15.79
C GLU A 220 15.53 -7.68 -17.08
N GLN A 221 16.40 -6.67 -17.06
CA GLN A 221 17.26 -6.29 -18.18
C GLN A 221 18.45 -7.26 -18.38
N SER A 222 18.83 -8.02 -17.37
CA SER A 222 19.98 -8.94 -17.45
C SER A 222 19.69 -10.25 -18.19
N SER A 223 18.43 -10.58 -18.48
CA SER A 223 18.07 -11.80 -19.19
C SER A 223 16.86 -11.59 -20.12
N LYS A 224 17.00 -11.97 -21.39
CA LYS A 224 15.87 -11.93 -22.33
C LYS A 224 14.88 -13.03 -21.96
N TRP A 225 13.60 -12.78 -22.22
CA TRP A 225 12.53 -13.75 -21.94
C TRP A 225 12.80 -15.16 -22.48
N VAL A 226 13.35 -15.25 -23.70
CA VAL A 226 13.63 -16.52 -24.39
C VAL A 226 14.78 -17.31 -23.74
N ASP A 227 15.64 -16.63 -22.99
CA ASP A 227 16.82 -17.21 -22.34
C ASP A 227 16.53 -17.63 -20.88
N ARG A 228 15.31 -17.38 -20.38
CA ARG A 228 14.92 -17.76 -19.01
C ARG A 228 14.65 -19.25 -18.92
N GLU A 229 15.01 -19.84 -17.79
CA GLU A 229 14.66 -21.22 -17.48
C GLU A 229 13.15 -21.43 -17.56
N LYS A 230 12.75 -22.51 -18.21
CA LYS A 230 11.34 -22.84 -18.48
C LYS A 230 10.72 -23.64 -17.34
N HIS A 231 11.13 -23.35 -16.11
CA HIS A 231 10.63 -23.98 -14.90
C HIS A 231 9.84 -22.98 -14.06
N ALA A 232 8.70 -23.40 -13.55
CA ALA A 232 8.05 -22.67 -12.46
C ALA A 232 8.98 -22.71 -11.24
N TYR A 233 9.26 -21.55 -10.66
CA TYR A 233 10.15 -21.42 -9.50
C TYR A 233 9.39 -20.89 -8.29
N TRP A 234 9.55 -21.56 -7.15
CA TRP A 234 9.04 -21.09 -5.87
C TRP A 234 10.05 -21.37 -4.76
N LYS A 235 10.23 -20.39 -3.88
CA LYS A 235 11.06 -20.53 -2.67
C LYS A 235 10.37 -19.81 -1.51
N GLY A 236 10.01 -20.56 -0.47
CA GLY A 236 9.34 -20.02 0.71
C GLY A 236 9.12 -21.07 1.79
N SER A 237 8.48 -20.67 2.88
CA SER A 237 8.15 -21.58 3.99
C SER A 237 6.87 -22.38 3.71
N LEU A 238 6.88 -23.67 4.07
CA LEU A 238 5.75 -24.60 3.91
C LEU A 238 4.72 -24.49 5.04
N LEU A 239 4.32 -23.27 5.41
CA LEU A 239 3.44 -23.00 6.56
C LEU A 239 1.95 -23.19 6.26
N THR A 240 1.56 -23.42 5.01
CA THR A 240 0.17 -23.65 4.61
C THR A 240 0.06 -24.94 3.82
N ARG A 241 -1.11 -25.59 3.89
CA ARG A 241 -1.39 -26.81 3.15
C ARG A 241 -1.15 -26.64 1.65
N ASP A 242 -1.60 -25.52 1.07
CA ASP A 242 -1.43 -25.24 -0.36
C ASP A 242 0.04 -25.21 -0.78
N ARG A 243 0.94 -24.74 0.11
CA ARG A 243 2.39 -24.74 -0.17
C ARG A 243 3.00 -26.13 -0.02
N VAL A 244 2.51 -26.93 0.93
CA VAL A 244 2.88 -28.35 1.04
C VAL A 244 2.44 -29.11 -0.22
N ASP A 245 1.24 -28.82 -0.72
CA ASP A 245 0.73 -29.41 -1.96
C ASP A 245 1.53 -28.93 -3.18
N LEU A 246 1.87 -27.64 -3.27
CA LEU A 246 2.77 -27.12 -4.30
C LEU A 246 4.15 -27.81 -4.28
N ALA A 247 4.69 -28.13 -3.10
CA ALA A 247 5.97 -28.82 -2.98
C ALA A 247 5.94 -30.26 -3.54
N LYS A 248 4.76 -30.90 -3.61
CA LYS A 248 4.59 -32.20 -4.29
C LYS A 248 4.77 -32.09 -5.80
N CYS A 249 4.68 -30.88 -6.36
CA CYS A 249 4.92 -30.62 -7.78
C CYS A 249 6.42 -30.49 -8.12
N ASN A 250 7.33 -30.71 -7.18
CA ASN A 250 8.76 -30.72 -7.48
C ASN A 250 9.11 -31.78 -8.53
N VAL A 251 10.00 -31.42 -9.45
CA VAL A 251 10.54 -32.36 -10.43
C VAL A 251 11.23 -33.50 -9.69
N SER A 252 10.90 -34.72 -10.09
CA SER A 252 11.57 -35.94 -9.62
C SER A 252 12.08 -36.73 -10.82
N GLY A 253 12.95 -37.72 -10.59
CA GLY A 253 13.40 -38.62 -11.66
C GLY A 253 12.27 -39.39 -12.35
N LYS A 254 11.04 -39.39 -11.80
CA LYS A 254 9.86 -40.06 -12.35
C LYS A 254 8.80 -39.12 -12.92
N GLN A 255 8.83 -37.84 -12.57
CA GLN A 255 7.76 -36.90 -12.90
C GLN A 255 8.29 -35.48 -13.11
N ASP A 256 8.06 -34.95 -14.31
CA ASP A 256 8.18 -33.54 -14.66
C ASP A 256 6.83 -33.06 -15.19
N TRP A 257 6.27 -32.02 -14.56
CA TRP A 257 4.98 -31.46 -14.90
C TRP A 257 4.98 -30.67 -16.21
N ASN A 258 6.16 -30.42 -16.82
CA ASN A 258 6.30 -29.93 -18.19
C ASN A 258 5.41 -28.71 -18.51
N ALA A 259 5.19 -27.82 -17.52
CA ALA A 259 4.32 -26.67 -17.68
C ALA A 259 4.93 -25.66 -18.66
N ARG A 260 4.46 -25.70 -19.91
CA ARG A 260 4.99 -24.88 -21.02
C ARG A 260 3.89 -23.98 -21.58
N ILE A 261 3.91 -22.70 -21.18
CA ILE A 261 2.98 -21.67 -21.69
C ILE A 261 3.83 -20.48 -22.15
N TYR A 262 3.94 -20.24 -23.46
CA TYR A 262 4.95 -19.32 -23.99
C TYR A 262 4.41 -17.95 -24.43
N VAL A 263 3.30 -17.93 -25.17
CA VAL A 263 2.83 -16.67 -25.79
C VAL A 263 2.04 -15.83 -24.79
N ALA A 264 1.00 -16.42 -24.17
CA ALA A 264 0.19 -15.74 -23.16
C ALA A 264 1.00 -15.39 -21.89
N ALA A 265 1.91 -16.26 -21.44
CA ALA A 265 2.68 -16.01 -20.23
C ALA A 265 3.63 -14.80 -20.38
N ARG A 266 4.22 -14.61 -21.58
CA ARG A 266 5.11 -13.47 -21.84
C ARG A 266 4.36 -12.14 -21.77
N SER A 267 3.19 -12.06 -22.40
CA SER A 267 2.38 -10.83 -22.38
C SER A 267 1.87 -10.52 -20.98
N ILE A 268 1.40 -11.54 -20.25
CA ILE A 268 0.96 -11.39 -18.85
C ILE A 268 2.12 -10.91 -17.97
N GLY A 269 3.30 -11.56 -18.07
CA GLY A 269 4.47 -11.18 -17.30
C GLY A 269 4.94 -9.75 -17.59
N LYS A 270 4.93 -9.32 -18.86
CA LYS A 270 5.25 -7.94 -19.25
C LYS A 270 4.25 -6.94 -18.69
N ALA A 271 2.95 -7.23 -18.79
CA ALA A 271 1.90 -6.35 -18.27
C ALA A 271 2.01 -6.20 -16.75
N ALA A 272 2.22 -7.29 -16.01
CA ALA A 272 2.42 -7.27 -14.57
C ALA A 272 3.69 -6.50 -14.17
N SER A 273 4.81 -6.75 -14.85
CA SER A 273 6.07 -6.02 -14.63
C SER A 273 5.88 -4.50 -14.84
N LYS A 274 5.18 -4.12 -15.92
CA LYS A 274 4.84 -2.73 -16.22
C LYS A 274 3.99 -2.11 -15.11
N PHE A 275 2.92 -2.77 -14.68
CA PHE A 275 2.06 -2.29 -13.59
C PHE A 275 2.85 -2.06 -12.29
N VAL A 276 3.67 -3.03 -11.88
CA VAL A 276 4.49 -2.92 -10.67
C VAL A 276 5.48 -1.76 -10.75
N GLN A 277 6.13 -1.57 -11.91
CA GLN A 277 7.14 -0.52 -12.10
C GLN A 277 6.54 0.88 -12.25
N GLU A 278 5.38 1.00 -12.91
CA GLU A 278 4.79 2.30 -13.28
C GLU A 278 3.72 2.75 -12.29
N GLU A 279 2.90 1.83 -11.79
CA GLU A 279 1.73 2.13 -10.95
C GLU A 279 1.97 1.84 -9.47
N MET A 280 2.87 0.91 -9.10
CA MET A 280 3.19 0.65 -7.68
C MET A 280 4.45 1.39 -7.18
N LYS A 281 4.91 2.45 -7.86
CA LYS A 281 6.06 3.25 -7.40
C LYS A 281 5.75 4.05 -6.12
N MET A 282 6.79 4.45 -5.39
CA MET A 282 6.63 5.19 -4.12
C MET A 282 5.84 6.49 -4.25
N ASP A 283 5.85 7.16 -5.40
CA ASP A 283 5.00 8.33 -5.63
C ASP A 283 3.52 7.98 -5.42
N TYR A 284 3.05 6.90 -6.04
CA TYR A 284 1.67 6.45 -5.89
C TYR A 284 1.38 5.78 -4.55
N VAL A 285 2.38 5.21 -3.87
CA VAL A 285 2.21 4.78 -2.48
C VAL A 285 1.89 5.97 -1.58
N TYR A 286 2.66 7.06 -1.67
CA TYR A 286 2.39 8.27 -0.89
C TYR A 286 1.11 8.98 -1.33
N ASP A 287 0.78 9.02 -2.62
CA ASP A 287 -0.48 9.59 -3.08
C ASP A 287 -1.67 8.76 -2.59
N TYR A 288 -1.56 7.43 -2.56
CA TYR A 288 -2.61 6.57 -2.00
C TYR A 288 -2.82 6.86 -0.52
N MET A 289 -1.73 6.94 0.26
CA MET A 289 -1.79 7.32 1.68
C MET A 289 -2.40 8.71 1.86
N PHE A 290 -1.98 9.70 1.07
CA PHE A 290 -2.50 11.06 1.11
C PHE A 290 -4.03 11.04 0.97
N HIS A 291 -4.49 10.37 -0.08
CA HIS A 291 -5.89 10.32 -0.47
C HIS A 291 -6.75 9.53 0.52
N LEU A 292 -6.27 8.37 0.97
CA LEU A 292 -6.93 7.55 1.98
C LEU A 292 -7.09 8.31 3.29
N LEU A 293 -5.99 8.88 3.81
CA LEU A 293 -5.99 9.55 5.10
C LEU A 293 -6.78 10.86 5.06
N LYS A 294 -6.66 11.64 3.97
CA LYS A 294 -7.48 12.85 3.80
C LYS A 294 -8.97 12.52 3.77
N SER A 295 -9.38 11.53 2.96
CA SER A 295 -10.78 11.12 2.86
C SER A 295 -11.31 10.55 4.17
N TYR A 296 -10.47 9.85 4.94
CA TYR A 296 -10.81 9.38 6.28
C TYR A 296 -11.00 10.53 7.27
N GLY A 297 -10.12 11.54 7.25
CA GLY A 297 -10.25 12.74 8.08
C GLY A 297 -11.53 13.54 7.80
N ASP A 298 -11.96 13.62 6.54
CA ASP A 298 -13.21 14.30 6.14
C ASP A 298 -14.48 13.64 6.75
N LEU A 299 -14.38 12.39 7.23
CA LEU A 299 -15.49 11.69 7.88
C LEU A 299 -15.64 12.04 9.37
N PHE A 300 -14.69 12.74 9.97
CA PHE A 300 -14.69 12.99 11.41
C PHE A 300 -15.84 13.87 11.87
N LYS A 301 -16.46 13.46 12.98
CA LYS A 301 -17.51 14.21 13.69
C LYS A 301 -17.00 14.81 15.00
N TYR A 302 -15.69 14.89 15.16
CA TYR A 302 -14.99 15.40 16.33
C TYR A 302 -13.62 15.93 15.92
N LYS A 303 -13.00 16.75 16.77
CA LYS A 303 -11.62 17.20 16.58
C LYS A 303 -10.66 16.21 17.26
N PRO A 304 -9.68 15.62 16.54
CA PRO A 304 -8.62 14.80 17.12
C PRO A 304 -7.90 15.52 18.27
N ARG A 305 -7.48 14.75 19.27
CA ARG A 305 -6.70 15.25 20.41
C ARG A 305 -5.53 14.32 20.67
N ILE A 306 -4.41 14.89 21.10
CA ILE A 306 -3.21 14.14 21.45
C ILE A 306 -3.48 13.33 22.73
N PRO A 307 -3.35 11.99 22.70
CA PRO A 307 -3.52 11.17 23.89
C PRO A 307 -2.44 11.49 24.94
N PRO A 308 -2.73 11.42 26.26
CA PRO A 308 -1.77 11.80 27.30
C PRO A 308 -0.45 11.02 27.30
N LYS A 309 -0.46 9.77 26.80
CA LYS A 309 0.72 8.89 26.72
C LYS A 309 1.42 8.93 25.37
N ALA A 310 0.91 9.73 24.43
CA ALA A 310 1.46 9.76 23.08
C ALA A 310 2.82 10.44 23.04
N VAL A 311 3.73 9.87 22.24
CA VAL A 311 5.05 10.43 21.97
C VAL A 311 5.08 11.06 20.58
N GLN A 312 5.74 12.21 20.45
CA GLN A 312 5.90 12.85 19.15
C GLN A 312 6.93 12.11 18.29
N LEU A 313 6.61 11.90 17.01
CA LEU A 313 7.50 11.29 16.03
C LEU A 313 8.05 12.32 15.05
N CYS A 314 9.33 12.16 14.70
CA CYS A 314 10.10 12.94 13.74
C CYS A 314 11.28 12.09 13.25
N LEU A 315 12.12 12.66 12.36
CA LEU A 315 13.23 11.90 11.82
C LEU A 315 14.22 11.47 12.92
N GLU A 316 14.59 12.38 13.82
CA GLU A 316 15.54 12.14 14.90
C GLU A 316 15.01 11.10 15.87
N SER A 317 13.80 11.28 16.40
CA SER A 317 13.23 10.39 17.42
C SER A 317 13.05 8.96 16.92
N MET A 318 12.88 8.76 15.60
CA MET A 318 12.77 7.44 15.00
C MET A 318 14.11 6.85 14.54
N ALA A 319 15.00 7.63 13.93
CA ALA A 319 16.20 7.11 13.28
C ALA A 319 17.42 7.08 14.20
N CYS A 320 17.61 8.08 15.06
CA CYS A 320 18.80 8.17 15.91
C CYS A 320 18.92 7.05 16.95
N PRO A 321 17.85 6.55 17.60
CA PRO A 321 17.94 5.43 18.54
C PRO A 321 18.20 4.07 17.88
N THR A 322 18.27 4.03 16.55
CA THR A 322 18.39 2.79 15.78
C THR A 322 19.80 2.57 15.27
N SER A 323 20.14 1.33 14.93
CA SER A 323 21.42 0.94 14.36
C SER A 323 21.25 -0.15 13.31
N GLY A 324 22.34 -0.52 12.62
CA GLY A 324 22.37 -1.60 11.64
C GLY A 324 21.38 -1.43 10.48
N LEU A 325 20.81 -2.55 10.01
CA LEU A 325 19.88 -2.56 8.88
C LEU A 325 18.63 -1.71 9.11
N LYS A 326 18.17 -1.58 10.37
CA LYS A 326 17.01 -0.75 10.67
C LYS A 326 17.30 0.71 10.34
N LYS A 327 18.38 1.27 10.90
CA LYS A 327 18.80 2.65 10.60
C LYS A 327 19.04 2.85 9.12
N LYS A 328 19.73 1.89 8.48
CA LYS A 328 19.97 1.91 7.03
C LYS A 328 18.68 2.06 6.23
N TYR A 329 17.68 1.22 6.48
CA TYR A 329 16.42 1.24 5.72
C TYR A 329 15.55 2.46 6.00
N LEU A 330 15.51 2.95 7.24
CA LEU A 330 14.86 4.23 7.53
C LEU A 330 15.51 5.35 6.70
N MET A 331 16.85 5.45 6.72
CA MET A 331 17.55 6.50 5.99
C MET A 331 17.47 6.37 4.46
N GLU A 332 17.52 5.15 3.93
CA GLU A 332 17.38 4.90 2.49
C GLU A 332 15.97 5.20 1.96
N SER A 333 14.94 5.02 2.79
CA SER A 333 13.54 5.31 2.45
C SER A 333 13.09 6.73 2.80
N ARG A 334 14.00 7.57 3.29
CA ARG A 334 13.72 8.95 3.71
C ARG A 334 13.33 9.85 2.54
N ILE A 335 12.28 10.62 2.72
CA ILE A 335 11.91 11.74 1.84
C ILE A 335 12.91 12.88 2.03
N LYS A 336 13.60 13.22 0.93
CA LYS A 336 14.66 14.24 0.90
C LYS A 336 14.13 15.66 1.03
N GLY A 337 12.90 15.92 0.57
CA GLY A 337 12.24 17.21 0.63
C GLY A 337 10.76 17.12 0.22
N PRO A 338 10.02 18.22 0.32
CA PRO A 338 8.63 18.30 -0.15
C PRO A 338 8.51 17.93 -1.63
N SER A 339 7.35 17.44 -2.03
CA SER A 339 7.08 17.21 -3.45
C SER A 339 6.81 18.53 -4.18
N ASP A 340 7.46 18.73 -5.32
CA ASP A 340 7.23 19.88 -6.22
C ASP A 340 5.88 19.80 -6.96
N SER A 341 5.19 18.66 -6.88
CA SER A 341 3.88 18.43 -7.48
C SER A 341 2.85 18.10 -6.41
N PRO A 342 1.60 18.54 -6.55
CA PRO A 342 0.53 18.00 -5.72
C PRO A 342 0.31 16.51 -6.03
N PRO A 343 -0.36 15.77 -5.12
CA PRO A 343 -0.78 14.39 -5.37
C PRO A 343 -1.57 14.26 -6.67
N CYS A 344 -1.53 13.07 -7.29
CA CYS A 344 -2.37 12.75 -8.45
C CYS A 344 -3.86 13.02 -8.19
N SER A 345 -4.65 13.18 -9.25
CA SER A 345 -6.09 13.39 -9.12
C SER A 345 -6.83 12.07 -8.88
N MET A 346 -7.53 11.97 -7.75
CA MET A 346 -8.26 10.75 -7.38
C MET A 346 -9.41 10.48 -8.38
N PRO A 347 -9.52 9.27 -8.95
CA PRO A 347 -10.66 8.90 -9.77
C PRO A 347 -11.96 8.85 -8.94
N PRO A 348 -13.13 9.08 -9.56
CA PRO A 348 -14.42 8.93 -8.90
C PRO A 348 -14.66 7.45 -8.50
N PRO A 349 -15.59 7.17 -7.57
CA PRO A 349 -15.99 5.79 -7.29
C PRO A 349 -16.49 5.11 -8.57
N TYR A 350 -16.44 3.77 -8.59
CA TYR A 350 -17.09 3.02 -9.65
C TYR A 350 -18.58 3.32 -9.67
N ASP A 351 -19.17 3.46 -10.86
CA ASP A 351 -20.62 3.48 -10.94
C ASP A 351 -21.19 2.14 -10.46
N PRO A 352 -22.44 2.10 -9.94
CA PRO A 352 -23.00 0.88 -9.36
C PRO A 352 -23.03 -0.32 -10.30
N ARG A 353 -23.17 -0.11 -11.61
CA ARG A 353 -23.20 -1.21 -12.60
C ARG A 353 -21.81 -1.79 -12.80
N THR A 354 -20.81 -0.94 -13.01
CA THR A 354 -19.41 -1.37 -13.13
C THR A 354 -18.94 -2.05 -11.85
N HIS A 355 -19.21 -1.47 -10.69
CA HIS A 355 -18.87 -2.07 -9.40
C HIS A 355 -19.51 -3.46 -9.23
N GLY A 356 -20.82 -3.57 -9.48
CA GLY A 356 -21.53 -4.85 -9.43
C GLY A 356 -21.00 -5.89 -10.42
N SER A 357 -20.55 -5.46 -11.61
CA SER A 357 -19.93 -6.33 -12.62
C SER A 357 -18.59 -6.88 -12.15
N ILE A 358 -17.73 -6.04 -11.56
CA ILE A 358 -16.43 -6.44 -11.00
C ILE A 358 -16.64 -7.49 -9.91
N LEU A 359 -17.54 -7.22 -8.94
CA LEU A 359 -17.81 -8.14 -7.84
C LEU A 359 -18.41 -9.47 -8.31
N ARG A 360 -19.31 -9.43 -9.29
CA ARG A 360 -19.89 -10.64 -9.89
C ARG A 360 -18.84 -11.47 -10.61
N THR A 361 -17.98 -10.81 -11.38
CA THR A 361 -16.89 -11.47 -12.12
C THR A 361 -15.92 -12.14 -11.15
N LYS A 362 -15.49 -11.42 -10.10
CA LYS A 362 -14.66 -11.97 -9.01
C LYS A 362 -15.28 -13.24 -8.43
N ARG A 363 -16.56 -13.18 -8.01
CA ARG A 363 -17.27 -14.32 -7.43
C ARG A 363 -17.37 -15.51 -8.39
N ASN A 364 -17.66 -15.27 -9.66
CA ASN A 364 -17.79 -16.32 -10.66
C ASN A 364 -16.45 -17.03 -10.91
N ILE A 365 -15.36 -16.27 -11.00
CA ILE A 365 -14.01 -16.83 -11.16
C ILE A 365 -13.63 -17.65 -9.92
N THR A 366 -13.87 -17.15 -8.71
CA THR A 366 -13.60 -17.90 -7.47
C THR A 366 -14.33 -19.24 -7.46
N LYS A 367 -15.64 -19.26 -7.73
CA LYS A 367 -16.43 -20.50 -7.80
C LYS A 367 -15.91 -21.47 -8.87
N LEU A 368 -15.46 -20.96 -10.00
CA LEU A 368 -14.90 -21.78 -11.08
C LEU A 368 -13.61 -22.47 -10.63
N VAL A 369 -12.70 -21.73 -9.97
CA VAL A 369 -11.45 -22.27 -9.42
C VAL A 369 -11.73 -23.31 -8.34
N GLU A 370 -12.63 -23.02 -7.39
CA GLU A 370 -13.03 -23.97 -6.34
C GLU A 370 -13.62 -25.26 -6.92
N ALA A 371 -14.41 -25.16 -8.00
CA ALA A 371 -14.95 -26.32 -8.69
C ALA A 371 -13.85 -27.16 -9.36
N TRP A 372 -12.86 -26.53 -10.01
CA TRP A 372 -11.71 -27.22 -10.58
C TRP A 372 -10.86 -27.92 -9.53
N GLU A 373 -10.60 -27.26 -8.39
CA GLU A 373 -9.88 -27.85 -7.27
C GLU A 373 -10.62 -29.07 -6.73
N LYS A 374 -11.93 -28.95 -6.50
CA LYS A 374 -12.76 -30.07 -6.03
C LYS A 374 -12.72 -31.24 -7.02
N GLN A 375 -12.91 -30.98 -8.31
CA GLN A 375 -12.87 -32.00 -9.35
C GLN A 375 -11.53 -32.75 -9.37
N HIS A 376 -10.41 -32.02 -9.24
CA HIS A 376 -9.08 -32.62 -9.19
C HIS A 376 -8.95 -33.59 -8.00
N TRP A 377 -9.32 -33.15 -6.80
CA TRP A 377 -9.21 -33.96 -5.59
C TRP A 377 -10.16 -35.17 -5.60
N ASP A 378 -11.37 -35.02 -6.13
CA ASP A 378 -12.32 -36.14 -6.26
C ASP A 378 -11.83 -37.20 -7.25
N THR A 379 -11.10 -36.79 -8.30
CA THR A 379 -10.48 -37.71 -9.26
C THR A 379 -9.32 -38.48 -8.63
N GLN A 380 -8.46 -37.80 -7.86
CA GLN A 380 -7.33 -38.44 -7.16
C GLN A 380 -7.78 -39.49 -6.14
N LYS A 381 -8.89 -39.25 -5.43
CA LYS A 381 -9.46 -40.21 -4.47
C LYS A 381 -10.03 -41.48 -5.11
N LYS A 382 -10.34 -41.47 -6.41
CA LYS A 382 -10.83 -42.66 -7.14
C LYS A 382 -9.70 -43.56 -7.64
N HIS A 383 -8.45 -43.10 -7.55
CA HIS A 383 -7.26 -43.82 -7.97
C HIS A 383 -6.38 -44.28 -6.79
N ILE A 384 -6.91 -44.16 -5.57
CA ILE A 384 -6.43 -44.76 -4.32
C ILE A 384 -7.52 -45.73 -3.87
#